data_AF-A0A8J5YDW5-F1
#
_entry.id   AF-A0A8J5YDW5-F1
#
_cell.length_a   1.000
_cell.length_b   1.000
_cell.length_c   1.000
_cell.angle_alpha   90.00
_cell.angle_beta   90.00
_cell.angle_gamma   90.00
#
_symmetry.space_group_name_H-M   'P 1'
#
loop_
_entity.id
_entity.type
_entity.pdbx_description
1 polymer ?
#
loop_
_entity_poly.entity_id
_entity_poly.type
_entity_poly.pdbx_seq_one_letter_code
_entity_poly.pdbx_strand_id
1 'polypeptide(L)'
;MPFHILVISMEMLIFMCFEKEFLDSVSLIWREIVQNGTSYTFEVMMDENSSRVRTVHFNTTTMEIRCTCKKFDFCGYLCSHAI
;
A
#
# COMPACT_ATOMS: atom_id res chain seq x y z
N MET A 1 8.95 -2.18 -33.78
CA MET A 1 10.07 -2.02 -32.83
C MET A 1 9.93 -0.89 -31.79
N PRO A 2 9.25 0.26 -32.02
CA PRO A 2 9.13 1.28 -30.96
C PRO A 2 8.15 0.88 -29.84
N PHE A 3 7.13 0.07 -30.15
CA PHE A 3 6.14 -0.40 -29.17
C PHE A 3 6.74 -1.31 -28.08
N HIS A 4 7.70 -2.19 -28.42
CA HIS A 4 8.34 -3.06 -27.43
C HIS A 4 9.22 -2.26 -26.45
N ILE A 5 9.93 -1.25 -26.93
CA ILE A 5 10.75 -0.37 -26.07
C ILE A 5 9.86 0.45 -25.13
N LEU A 6 8.70 0.92 -25.62
CA LEU A 6 7.72 1.66 -24.82
C LEU A 6 7.06 0.78 -23.74
N VAL A 7 6.79 -0.49 -24.06
CA VAL A 7 6.25 -1.45 -23.09
C VAL A 7 7.29 -1.75 -22.00
N ILE A 8 8.55 -2.01 -22.37
CA ILE A 8 9.64 -2.25 -21.41
C ILE A 8 9.86 -1.02 -20.51
N SER A 9 9.79 0.19 -21.06
CA SER A 9 9.94 1.41 -20.26
C SER A 9 8.76 1.62 -19.29
N MET A 10 7.53 1.27 -19.69
CA MET A 10 6.36 1.33 -18.81
C MET A 10 6.39 0.26 -17.70
N GLU A 11 6.84 -0.96 -18.00
CA GLU A 11 7.02 -2.03 -17.01
C GLU A 11 8.05 -1.62 -15.94
N MET A 12 9.17 -1.03 -16.35
CA MET A 12 10.20 -0.52 -15.44
C MET A 12 9.67 0.62 -14.55
N LEU A 13 8.79 1.49 -15.05
CA LEU A 13 8.19 2.56 -14.25
C LEU A 13 7.28 2.02 -13.15
N ILE A 14 6.44 1.03 -13.47
CA ILE A 14 5.56 0.39 -12.48
C ILE A 14 6.39 -0.34 -11.42
N PHE A 15 7.44 -1.04 -11.84
CA PHE A 15 8.38 -1.68 -10.92
C PHE A 15 9.02 -0.67 -9.97
N MET A 16 9.54 0.45 -10.47
CA MET A 16 10.16 1.49 -9.63
C MET A 16 9.16 2.12 -8.66
N CYS A 17 7.91 2.34 -9.09
CA CYS A 17 6.86 2.81 -8.19
C CYS A 17 6.59 1.81 -7.08
N PHE A 18 6.46 0.52 -7.40
CA PHE A 18 6.24 -0.52 -6.41
C PHE A 18 7.45 -0.68 -5.47
N GLU A 19 8.66 -0.73 -6.01
CA GLU A 19 9.91 -0.84 -5.23
C GLU A 19 10.02 0.31 -4.22
N LYS A 20 9.68 1.53 -4.63
CA LYS A 20 9.63 2.67 -3.73
C LYS A 20 8.62 2.46 -2.59
N GLU A 21 7.39 2.08 -2.90
CA GLU A 21 6.38 1.84 -1.85
C GLU A 21 6.77 0.71 -0.92
N PHE A 22 7.39 -0.35 -1.44
CA PHE A 22 7.90 -1.46 -0.65
C PHE A 22 9.03 -1.02 0.29
N LEU A 23 10.02 -0.26 -0.21
CA LEU A 23 11.10 0.26 0.65
C LEU A 23 10.56 1.20 1.73
N ASP A 24 9.58 2.03 1.37
CA ASP A 24 8.92 2.93 2.33
C ASP A 24 8.11 2.15 3.38
N SER A 25 7.61 0.93 3.08
CA SER A 25 6.82 0.13 4.03
C SER A 25 7.67 -0.51 5.14
N VAL A 26 8.94 -0.79 4.88
CA VAL A 26 9.87 -1.42 5.84
C VAL A 26 10.03 -0.59 7.12
N SER A 27 9.88 0.73 7.02
CA SER A 27 10.02 1.64 8.16
C SER A 27 8.69 1.93 8.88
N LEU A 28 7.60 1.28 8.49
CA LEU A 28 6.29 1.50 9.08
C LEU A 28 6.01 0.54 10.23
N ILE A 29 5.44 1.10 11.28
CA ILE A 29 4.93 0.35 12.43
C ILE A 29 3.46 0.05 12.18
N TRP A 30 3.10 -1.23 12.26
CA TRP A 30 1.74 -1.72 12.11
C TRP A 30 1.17 -2.15 13.45
N ARG A 31 -0.01 -1.62 13.78
CA ARG A 31 -0.77 -1.99 14.98
C ARG A 31 -2.17 -2.41 14.60
N GLU A 32 -2.51 -3.66 14.86
CA GLU A 32 -3.90 -4.11 14.73
C GLU A 32 -4.76 -3.45 15.82
N ILE A 33 -5.89 -2.87 15.42
CA ILE A 33 -6.81 -2.19 16.34
C ILE A 33 -8.20 -2.82 16.39
N VAL A 34 -8.63 -3.49 15.31
CA VAL A 34 -9.95 -4.13 15.24
C VAL A 34 -9.87 -5.40 14.42
N GLN A 35 -10.45 -6.48 14.94
CA GLN A 35 -10.67 -7.74 14.23
C GLN A 35 -12.14 -8.14 14.36
N ASN A 36 -12.84 -8.20 13.22
CA ASN A 36 -14.25 -8.56 13.12
C ASN A 36 -14.42 -9.69 12.09
N GLY A 37 -14.28 -10.93 12.55
CA GLY A 37 -14.37 -12.11 11.69
C GLY A 37 -13.28 -12.10 10.61
N THR A 38 -13.66 -11.82 9.37
CA THR A 38 -12.74 -11.75 8.21
C THR A 38 -12.27 -10.33 7.90
N SER A 39 -12.67 -9.35 8.69
CA SER A 39 -12.33 -7.94 8.52
C SER A 39 -11.33 -7.50 9.60
N TYR A 40 -10.23 -6.89 9.17
CA TYR A 40 -9.11 -6.45 9.99
C TYR A 40 -8.88 -4.97 9.76
N THR A 41 -8.53 -4.24 10.81
CA THR A 41 -8.15 -2.83 10.73
C THR A 41 -6.84 -2.60 11.46
N PHE A 42 -5.90 -1.96 10.75
CA PHE A 42 -4.58 -1.63 11.23
C PHE A 42 -4.36 -0.12 11.24
N GLU A 43 -3.69 0.36 12.26
CA GLU A 43 -3.03 1.66 12.27
C GLU A 43 -1.59 1.51 11.80
N VAL A 44 -1.17 2.38 10.90
CA VAL A 44 0.15 2.38 10.29
C VAL A 44 0.77 3.76 10.45
N MET A 45 1.99 3.81 10.97
CA MET A 45 2.69 5.06 11.32
C MET A 45 4.20 4.90 11.17
N MET A 46 4.94 5.99 10.92
CA MET A 46 6.41 5.94 10.82
C MET A 46 7.07 5.78 12.19
N ASP A 47 6.46 6.33 13.23
CA ASP A 47 6.95 6.32 14.60
C ASP A 47 5.76 6.29 15.58
N GLU A 48 5.97 5.81 16.80
CA GLU A 48 4.89 5.68 17.79
C GLU A 48 4.26 7.01 18.22
N ASN A 49 4.96 8.12 18.00
CA ASN A 49 4.54 9.46 18.37
C ASN A 49 4.07 10.27 17.15
N SER A 50 3.85 9.60 16.01
CA SER A 50 3.61 10.25 14.74
C SER A 50 2.19 10.80 14.69
N SER A 51 2.05 12.07 14.32
CA SER A 51 0.73 12.65 14.02
C SER A 51 0.13 12.14 12.70
N ARG A 52 0.91 11.41 11.89
CA ARG A 52 0.51 10.92 10.56
C ARG A 52 0.13 9.45 10.57
N VAL A 53 -0.83 9.08 11.43
CA VAL A 53 -1.39 7.73 11.46
C VAL A 53 -2.29 7.51 10.25
N ARG A 54 -2.12 6.39 9.56
CA ARG A 54 -2.99 5.90 8.50
C ARG A 54 -3.74 4.67 8.96
N THR A 55 -4.98 4.54 8.54
CA THR A 55 -5.78 3.34 8.77
C THR A 55 -5.84 2.49 7.50
N VAL A 56 -5.65 1.19 7.67
CA VAL A 56 -5.71 0.17 6.62
C VAL A 56 -6.77 -0.84 7.01
N HIS A 57 -7.71 -1.07 6.11
CA HIS A 57 -8.74 -2.07 6.25
C HIS A 57 -8.45 -3.24 5.31
N PHE A 58 -8.51 -4.45 5.82
CA PHE A 58 -8.29 -5.66 5.03
C PHE A 58 -9.40 -6.67 5.28
N ASN A 59 -9.95 -7.22 4.20
CA ASN A 59 -10.95 -8.26 4.26
C ASN A 59 -10.41 -9.55 3.63
N THR A 60 -10.22 -10.59 4.45
CA THR A 60 -9.61 -11.86 3.99
C THR A 60 -10.51 -12.67 3.06
N THR A 61 -11.82 -12.45 3.08
CA THR A 61 -12.77 -13.14 2.19
C THR A 61 -12.75 -12.58 0.77
N THR A 62 -12.75 -11.25 0.65
CA THR A 62 -12.77 -10.55 -0.64
C THR A 62 -11.36 -10.24 -1.16
N MET A 63 -10.34 -10.42 -0.32
CA MET A 63 -8.97 -9.96 -0.55
C MET A 63 -8.88 -8.45 -0.82
N GLU A 64 -9.86 -7.69 -0.36
CA GLU A 64 -9.90 -6.24 -0.54
C GLU A 64 -9.07 -5.56 0.54
N ILE A 65 -8.18 -4.66 0.10
CA ILE A 65 -7.39 -3.79 0.97
C ILE A 65 -7.71 -2.32 0.68
N ARG A 66 -7.99 -1.54 1.71
CA ARG A 66 -8.29 -0.11 1.61
C ARG A 66 -7.45 0.68 2.60
N CYS A 67 -6.63 1.60 2.10
CA CYS A 67 -5.91 2.54 2.94
C CYS A 67 -6.56 3.92 2.87
N THR A 68 -6.63 4.61 4.02
CA THR A 68 -7.09 6.01 4.12
C THR A 68 -6.31 7.01 3.25
N CYS A 69 -5.10 6.67 2.77
CA CYS A 69 -4.37 7.50 1.81
C CYS A 69 -4.95 7.45 0.38
N LYS A 70 -5.79 6.46 0.06
CA LYS A 70 -6.46 6.28 -1.25
C LYS A 70 -5.54 6.19 -2.47
N LYS A 71 -4.25 5.87 -2.28
CA LYS A 71 -3.29 5.85 -3.39
C LYS A 71 -3.64 4.84 -4.47
N PHE A 72 -4.20 3.69 -4.09
CA PHE A 72 -4.67 2.71 -5.06
C PHE A 72 -5.75 3.29 -5.99
N ASP A 73 -6.72 4.02 -5.43
CA ASP A 73 -7.82 4.61 -6.19
C ASP A 73 -7.34 5.64 -7.23
N PHE A 74 -6.26 6.36 -6.93
CA PHE A 74 -5.73 7.41 -7.80
C PHE A 74 -4.59 6.96 -8.71
N CYS A 75 -3.78 6.01 -8.29
CA CYS A 75 -2.54 5.62 -8.96
C CYS A 75 -2.55 4.17 -9.50
N GLY A 76 -3.50 3.33 -9.09
CA GLY A 76 -3.63 1.96 -9.55
C GLY A 76 -2.64 0.96 -8.94
N TYR A 77 -1.88 1.36 -7.91
CA TYR A 77 -0.96 0.48 -7.17
C TYR A 77 -1.05 0.72 -5.65
N LEU A 78 -0.68 -0.29 -4.87
CA LEU A 78 -0.75 -0.24 -3.40
C LEU A 78 0.24 0.79 -2.84
N CYS A 79 -0.18 1.52 -1.80
CA CYS A 79 0.73 2.38 -1.05
C CYS A 79 1.60 1.57 -0.10
N SER A 80 2.70 2.16 0.37
CA SER A 80 3.54 1.59 1.43
C SER A 80 2.77 1.16 2.69
N HIS A 81 1.67 1.83 3.04
CA HIS A 81 0.83 1.42 4.18
C HIS A 81 0.02 0.15 3.93
N ALA A 82 -0.02 -0.39 2.72
CA ALA A 82 -0.86 -1.51 2.31
C ALA A 82 -0.05 -2.62 1.62
N ILE A 83 1.27 -2.59 1.77
CA ILE A 83 2.26 -3.57 1.30
C ILE A 83 2.90 -4.20 2.53
#